data_AF-A0A0L0D5Z1-F1
#
_entry.id   AF-A0A0L0D5Z1-F1
#
_cell.length_a   1.000
_cell.length_b   1.000
_cell.length_c   1.000
_cell.angle_alpha   90.00
_cell.angle_beta   90.00
_cell.angle_gamma   90.00
#
_symmetry.space_group_name_H-M   'P 1'
#
loop_
_entity.id
_entity.type
_entity.pdbx_description
1 polymer ?
#
loop_
_entity_poly.entity_id
_entity_poly.type
_entity_poly.pdbx_seq_one_letter_code
_entity_poly.pdbx_strand_id
1 'polypeptide(L)'
;MNLSIYANSLGTYQLFKLLCVPTIIVIKYLKAGEVVSRKVMVALAILLAGVGCATVTDVTLSSTGLMIGLGAVVSTSQFQIFQGSCQSSAGVTAIQATASVTPYQAAFAGGIALFVEVPGKNSVLDYEMSATAAVLMVCSCAGAVAVNLAAFALIGKTSAVTYQVVGHAKTVLIFTASFILFPFHGDVVSSLFSITLAIAGAVLYGHIKAKAKAGEPD
;
A
#
# COMPACT_ATOMS: atom_id res chain seq x y z
N MET A 1 4.97 8.53 -0.44
CA MET A 1 4.01 7.93 0.51
C MET A 1 4.45 8.11 1.96
N ASN A 2 5.73 7.89 2.34
CA ASN A 2 6.21 8.10 3.72
C ASN A 2 6.04 9.55 4.21
N LEU A 3 6.37 10.54 3.39
CA LEU A 3 6.16 11.95 3.73
C LEU A 3 4.67 12.30 3.99
N SER A 4 3.74 11.54 3.39
CA SER A 4 2.31 11.72 3.65
C SER A 4 1.91 11.30 5.06
N ILE A 5 2.62 10.36 5.69
CA ILE A 5 2.41 9.96 7.10
C ILE A 5 2.92 11.05 8.03
N TYR A 6 4.02 11.70 7.67
CA TYR A 6 4.54 12.83 8.44
C TYR A 6 3.59 14.04 8.42
N ALA A 7 2.95 14.28 7.27
CA ALA A 7 2.09 15.45 7.06
C ALA A 7 0.59 15.23 7.36
N ASN A 8 0.12 13.98 7.53
CA ASN A 8 -1.30 13.67 7.74
C ASN A 8 -1.51 12.61 8.83
N SER A 9 -2.73 12.50 9.35
CA SER A 9 -3.09 11.38 10.23
C SER A 9 -2.98 10.02 9.55
N LEU A 10 -2.89 8.97 10.36
CA LEU A 10 -2.90 7.59 9.88
C LEU A 10 -4.18 7.26 9.09
N GLY A 11 -5.33 7.78 9.51
CA GLY A 11 -6.61 7.61 8.81
C GLY A 11 -6.56 8.22 7.40
N THR A 12 -6.13 9.47 7.28
CA THR A 12 -5.93 10.15 5.99
C THR A 12 -4.95 9.39 5.08
N TYR A 13 -3.84 8.90 5.62
CA TYR A 13 -2.88 8.09 4.88
C TYR A 13 -3.50 6.80 4.31
N GLN A 14 -4.33 6.11 5.09
CA GLN A 14 -5.02 4.91 4.64
C GLN A 14 -6.08 5.21 3.57
N LEU A 15 -6.78 6.35 3.67
CA LEU A 15 -7.67 6.82 2.60
C LEU A 15 -6.90 7.07 1.29
N PHE A 16 -5.71 7.67 1.33
CA PHE A 16 -4.87 7.80 0.13
C PHE A 16 -4.45 6.44 -0.44
N LYS A 17 -4.14 5.45 0.41
CA LYS A 17 -3.88 4.08 -0.07
C LYS A 17 -5.08 3.48 -0.81
N LEU A 18 -6.30 3.70 -0.31
CA LEU A 18 -7.52 3.24 -0.98
C LEU A 18 -7.67 3.85 -2.38
N LEU A 19 -7.30 5.12 -2.55
CA LEU A 19 -7.32 5.81 -3.85
C LEU A 19 -6.31 5.25 -4.86
N CYS A 20 -5.34 4.44 -4.44
CA CYS A 20 -4.41 3.83 -5.39
C CYS A 20 -5.13 2.82 -6.31
N VAL A 21 -6.11 2.06 -5.82
CA VAL A 21 -6.87 1.11 -6.66
C VAL A 21 -7.58 1.79 -7.84
N PRO A 22 -8.46 2.79 -7.65
CA PRO A 22 -9.11 3.47 -8.76
C PRO A 22 -8.09 4.20 -9.65
N THR A 23 -7.03 4.78 -9.06
CA THR A 23 -5.97 5.44 -9.84
C THR A 23 -5.24 4.46 -10.76
N ILE A 24 -4.92 3.25 -10.27
CA ILE A 24 -4.32 2.19 -11.09
C ILE A 24 -5.25 1.83 -12.27
N ILE A 25 -6.54 1.63 -12.01
CA ILE A 25 -7.51 1.26 -13.05
C ILE A 25 -7.60 2.34 -14.12
N VAL A 26 -7.71 3.61 -13.73
CA VAL A 26 -7.74 4.75 -14.64
C VAL A 26 -6.47 4.83 -15.48
N ILE A 27 -5.29 4.69 -14.86
CA ILE A 27 -4.01 4.72 -15.59
C ILE A 27 -3.93 3.57 -16.60
N LYS A 28 -4.30 2.35 -16.22
CA LYS A 28 -4.26 1.19 -17.12
C LYS A 28 -5.22 1.36 -18.29
N TYR A 29 -6.41 1.90 -18.04
CA TYR A 29 -7.36 2.24 -19.10
C TYR A 29 -6.79 3.28 -20.07
N LEU A 30 -6.25 4.40 -19.56
CA LEU A 30 -5.71 5.49 -20.39
C LEU A 30 -4.47 5.08 -21.19
N LYS A 31 -3.57 4.26 -20.63
CA LYS A 31 -2.30 3.91 -21.28
C LYS A 31 -2.39 2.66 -22.16
N ALA A 32 -3.19 1.67 -21.78
CA ALA A 32 -3.21 0.36 -22.41
C ALA A 32 -4.60 -0.07 -22.91
N GLY A 33 -5.64 0.75 -22.71
CA GLY A 33 -7.02 0.41 -23.07
C GLY A 33 -7.60 -0.75 -22.26
N GLU A 34 -6.95 -1.16 -21.17
CA GLU A 34 -7.38 -2.31 -20.38
C GLU A 34 -8.65 -1.98 -19.59
N VAL A 35 -9.70 -2.77 -19.81
CA VAL A 35 -10.96 -2.67 -19.09
C VAL A 35 -11.05 -3.74 -18.00
N VAL A 36 -11.46 -3.31 -16.81
CA VAL A 36 -11.70 -4.22 -15.68
C VAL A 36 -13.15 -4.67 -15.70
N SER A 37 -13.40 -5.95 -15.47
CA SER A 37 -14.77 -6.46 -15.51
C SER A 37 -15.64 -5.88 -14.39
N ARG A 38 -16.95 -5.79 -14.66
CA ARG A 38 -17.91 -5.20 -13.72
C ARG A 38 -17.95 -5.97 -12.39
N LYS A 39 -17.77 -7.29 -12.43
CA LYS A 39 -17.73 -8.14 -11.21
C LYS A 39 -16.53 -7.78 -10.34
N VAL A 40 -15.35 -7.59 -10.95
CA VAL A 40 -14.15 -7.14 -10.24
C VAL A 40 -14.35 -5.73 -9.67
N MET A 41 -14.94 -4.80 -10.45
CA MET A 41 -15.23 -3.44 -9.97
C MET A 41 -16.13 -3.42 -8.74
N VAL A 42 -17.19 -4.24 -8.72
CA VAL A 42 -18.10 -4.36 -7.56
C VAL A 42 -17.35 -4.92 -6.35
N ALA A 43 -16.54 -5.96 -6.52
CA ALA A 43 -15.76 -6.54 -5.42
C ALA A 43 -14.76 -5.52 -4.82
N LEU A 44 -14.10 -4.75 -5.69
CA LEU A 44 -13.22 -3.67 -5.26
C LEU A 44 -14.00 -2.56 -4.53
N ALA A 45 -15.17 -2.15 -5.04
CA ALA A 45 -15.99 -1.14 -4.38
C ALA A 45 -16.41 -1.57 -2.97
N ILE A 46 -16.83 -2.82 -2.79
CA ILE A 46 -17.18 -3.39 -1.47
C ILE A 46 -15.98 -3.36 -0.53
N LEU A 47 -14.81 -3.83 -1.01
CA LEU A 47 -13.57 -3.80 -0.23
C LEU A 47 -13.19 -2.38 0.19
N LEU A 48 -13.16 -1.45 -0.76
CA LEU A 48 -12.76 -0.07 -0.51
C LEU A 48 -13.73 0.65 0.42
N ALA A 49 -15.03 0.37 0.31
CA ALA A 49 -16.04 0.90 1.22
C ALA A 49 -15.82 0.38 2.65
N GLY A 50 -15.63 -0.93 2.84
CA GLY A 50 -15.40 -1.52 4.16
C GLY A 50 -14.15 -0.95 4.84
N VAL A 51 -13.03 -0.88 4.11
CA VAL A 51 -11.79 -0.30 4.66
C VAL A 51 -11.94 1.20 4.89
N GLY A 52 -12.62 1.92 3.99
CA GLY A 52 -12.91 3.35 4.16
C GLY A 52 -13.71 3.63 5.43
N CYS A 53 -14.80 2.90 5.65
CA CYS A 53 -15.61 3.01 6.86
C CYS A 53 -14.81 2.70 8.13
N ALA A 54 -13.94 1.68 8.11
CA ALA A 54 -13.06 1.35 9.23
C ALA A 54 -11.98 2.43 9.52
N THR A 55 -11.73 3.33 8.57
CA THR A 55 -10.62 4.30 8.62
C THR A 55 -11.07 5.74 8.92
N VAL A 56 -12.33 6.08 8.66
CA VAL A 56 -12.86 7.46 8.70
C VAL A 56 -12.85 8.09 10.10
N THR A 57 -12.67 7.31 11.16
CA THR A 57 -12.72 7.79 12.55
C THR A 57 -11.61 8.76 12.95
N ASP A 58 -10.45 8.79 12.25
CA ASP A 58 -9.30 9.64 12.60
C ASP A 58 -8.70 10.38 11.39
N VAL A 59 -9.52 11.19 10.70
CA VAL A 59 -9.10 11.94 9.51
C VAL A 59 -8.78 13.39 9.87
N THR A 60 -7.49 13.75 9.84
CA THR A 60 -7.07 15.14 9.83
C THR A 60 -6.37 15.44 8.51
N LEU A 61 -6.84 16.50 7.85
CA LEU A 61 -6.37 16.91 6.53
C LEU A 61 -5.69 18.27 6.65
N SER A 62 -4.42 18.31 6.28
CA SER A 62 -3.69 19.56 6.03
C SER A 62 -3.67 19.81 4.51
N SER A 63 -3.75 21.07 4.08
CA SER A 63 -3.69 21.43 2.65
C SER A 63 -2.38 20.94 2.00
N THR A 64 -1.25 21.11 2.70
CA THR A 64 0.06 20.59 2.27
C THR A 64 0.06 19.06 2.25
N GLY A 65 -0.51 18.44 3.28
CA GLY A 65 -0.63 16.99 3.39
C GLY A 65 -1.47 16.37 2.28
N LEU A 66 -2.50 17.06 1.81
CA LEU A 66 -3.35 16.66 0.69
C LEU A 66 -2.57 16.65 -0.64
N MET A 67 -1.80 17.70 -0.93
CA MET A 67 -0.98 17.76 -2.15
C MET A 67 0.06 16.63 -2.17
N ILE A 68 0.75 16.41 -1.05
CA ILE A 68 1.73 15.32 -0.89
C ILE A 68 1.05 13.96 -1.06
N GLY A 69 -0.13 13.77 -0.45
CA GLY A 69 -0.91 12.54 -0.54
C GLY A 69 -1.31 12.21 -1.97
N LEU A 70 -1.95 13.14 -2.69
CA LEU A 70 -2.38 12.93 -4.07
C LEU A 70 -1.20 12.66 -5.01
N GLY A 71 -0.12 13.43 -4.90
CA GLY A 71 1.11 13.19 -5.66
C GLY A 71 1.69 11.80 -5.38
N ALA A 72 1.68 11.36 -4.12
CA ALA A 72 2.12 10.03 -3.73
C ALA A 72 1.23 8.92 -4.29
N VAL A 73 -0.10 9.11 -4.34
CA VAL A 73 -1.03 8.13 -4.92
C VAL A 73 -0.75 7.90 -6.41
N VAL A 74 -0.61 8.99 -7.18
CA VAL A 74 -0.33 8.90 -8.62
C VAL A 74 1.03 8.25 -8.86
N SER A 75 2.08 8.70 -8.17
CA SER A 75 3.43 8.15 -8.31
C SER A 75 3.49 6.66 -7.94
N THR A 76 2.86 6.28 -6.81
CA THR A 76 2.83 4.88 -6.35
C THR A 76 2.08 3.99 -7.33
N SER A 77 0.94 4.46 -7.83
CA SER A 77 0.13 3.71 -8.81
C SER A 77 0.89 3.49 -10.13
N GLN A 78 1.54 4.54 -10.65
CA GLN A 78 2.38 4.44 -11.84
C GLN A 78 3.54 3.47 -11.63
N PHE A 79 4.24 3.56 -10.50
CA PHE A 79 5.37 2.69 -10.19
C PHE A 79 4.95 1.22 -10.14
N GLN A 80 3.85 0.89 -9.47
CA GLN A 80 3.35 -0.49 -9.38
C GLN A 80 2.94 -1.06 -10.75
N ILE A 81 2.32 -0.24 -11.61
CA ILE A 81 1.98 -0.65 -12.99
C ILE A 81 3.26 -0.91 -13.78
N PHE A 82 4.19 0.06 -13.78
CA PHE A 82 5.44 -0.03 -14.52
C PHE A 82 6.27 -1.24 -14.09
N GLN A 83 6.39 -1.45 -12.78
CA GLN A 83 7.04 -2.60 -12.17
C GLN A 83 6.45 -3.91 -12.69
N GLY A 84 5.13 -4.08 -12.63
CA GLY A 84 4.46 -5.29 -13.13
C GLY A 84 4.66 -5.51 -14.63
N SER A 85 4.54 -4.45 -15.43
CA SER A 85 4.78 -4.52 -16.88
C SER A 85 6.22 -4.91 -17.21
N CYS A 86 7.21 -4.35 -16.51
CA CYS A 86 8.61 -4.68 -16.70
C CYS A 86 8.92 -6.13 -16.32
N GLN A 87 8.41 -6.60 -15.16
CA GLN A 87 8.58 -7.99 -14.72
C GLN A 87 7.96 -8.98 -15.72
N SER A 88 6.77 -8.68 -16.24
CA SER A 88 6.09 -9.53 -17.21
C SER A 88 6.76 -9.50 -18.59
N SER A 89 7.19 -8.34 -19.06
CA SER A 89 7.74 -8.18 -20.42
C SER A 89 9.19 -8.67 -20.52
N ALA A 90 10.00 -8.46 -19.49
CA ALA A 90 11.41 -8.87 -19.48
C ALA A 90 11.61 -10.27 -18.88
N GLY A 91 10.57 -10.90 -18.34
CA GLY A 91 10.65 -12.22 -17.70
C GLY A 91 11.55 -12.25 -16.46
N VAL A 92 11.83 -11.08 -15.85
CA VAL A 92 12.76 -10.97 -14.72
C VAL A 92 12.10 -11.44 -13.42
N THR A 93 12.89 -12.14 -12.61
CA THR A 93 12.43 -12.58 -11.29
C THR A 93 12.24 -11.39 -10.34
N ALA A 94 11.43 -11.57 -9.29
CA ALA A 94 11.26 -10.55 -8.26
C ALA A 94 12.57 -10.13 -7.61
N ILE A 95 13.50 -11.07 -7.37
CA ILE A 95 14.81 -10.79 -6.79
C ILE A 95 15.62 -9.90 -7.74
N GLN A 96 15.70 -10.25 -9.03
CA GLN A 96 16.43 -9.46 -10.02
C GLN A 96 15.85 -8.06 -10.20
N ALA A 97 14.51 -7.95 -10.25
CA ALA A 97 13.83 -6.67 -10.38
C ALA A 97 14.02 -5.78 -9.15
N THR A 98 13.95 -6.34 -7.94
CA THR A 98 14.23 -5.58 -6.71
C THR A 98 15.69 -5.16 -6.66
N ALA A 99 16.62 -6.07 -6.94
CA ALA A 99 18.05 -5.78 -6.91
C ALA A 99 18.49 -4.73 -7.94
N SER A 100 17.85 -4.68 -9.11
CA SER A 100 18.18 -3.68 -10.13
C SER A 100 17.66 -2.29 -9.79
N VAL A 101 16.50 -2.19 -9.14
CA VAL A 101 15.87 -0.89 -8.83
C VAL A 101 16.37 -0.30 -7.50
N THR A 102 16.71 -1.15 -6.53
CA THR A 102 17.06 -0.73 -5.16
C THR A 102 18.22 0.29 -5.09
N PRO A 103 19.34 0.15 -5.83
CA PRO A 103 20.44 1.11 -5.75
C PRO A 103 20.02 2.53 -6.16
N TYR A 104 19.23 2.66 -7.22
CA TYR A 104 18.71 3.96 -7.68
C TYR A 104 17.74 4.57 -6.67
N GLN A 105 16.86 3.74 -6.09
CA GLN A 105 15.95 4.18 -5.04
C GLN A 105 16.69 4.60 -3.77
N ALA A 106 17.73 3.86 -3.37
CA ALA A 106 18.56 4.19 -2.21
C ALA A 106 19.33 5.49 -2.42
N ALA A 107 19.93 5.70 -3.60
CA ALA A 107 20.63 6.94 -3.92
C ALA A 107 19.68 8.14 -3.93
N PHE A 108 18.52 8.01 -4.57
CA PHE A 108 17.53 9.09 -4.63
C PHE A 108 16.92 9.40 -3.26
N ALA A 109 16.49 8.38 -2.52
CA ALA A 109 15.92 8.54 -1.19
C ALA A 109 16.96 9.06 -0.18
N GLY A 110 18.20 8.58 -0.26
CA GLY A 110 19.31 9.07 0.55
C GLY A 110 19.60 10.54 0.26
N GLY A 111 19.61 10.94 -1.01
CA GLY A 111 19.74 12.35 -1.41
C GLY A 111 18.65 13.22 -0.78
N ILE A 112 17.38 12.82 -0.89
CA ILE A 112 16.27 13.56 -0.25
C ILE A 112 16.40 13.58 1.27
N ALA A 113 16.77 12.45 1.89
CA ALA A 113 16.93 12.36 3.34
C ALA A 113 18.00 13.33 3.86
N LEU A 114 19.10 13.54 3.12
CA LEU A 114 20.11 14.53 3.50
C LEU A 114 19.54 15.96 3.55
N PHE A 115 18.63 16.32 2.66
CA PHE A 115 18.01 17.66 2.67
C PHE A 115 16.89 17.81 3.70
N VAL A 116 16.25 16.72 4.11
CA VAL A 116 15.08 16.76 5.01
C VAL A 116 15.46 16.50 6.47
N GLU A 117 16.38 15.56 6.74
CA GLU A 117 16.67 15.03 8.08
C GLU A 117 17.96 15.60 8.70
N VAL A 118 18.84 16.22 7.90
CA VAL A 118 20.09 16.82 8.40
C VAL A 118 19.90 18.25 8.90
N PRO A 119 19.15 19.15 8.22
CA PRO A 119 19.03 20.53 8.68
C PRO A 119 18.15 20.68 9.94
N GLY A 120 18.64 21.39 10.96
CA GLY A 120 17.85 21.78 12.13
C GLY A 120 18.47 21.37 13.47
N LYS A 121 17.77 21.65 14.58
CA LYS A 121 18.22 21.34 15.96
C LYS A 121 18.13 19.85 16.34
N ASN A 122 17.41 19.05 15.55
CA ASN A 122 17.23 17.61 15.76
C ASN A 122 17.80 16.86 14.55
N SER A 123 19.05 17.16 14.20
CA SER A 123 19.68 16.50 13.05
C SER A 123 19.81 15.01 13.31
N VAL A 124 19.58 14.20 12.28
CA VAL A 124 19.86 12.75 12.35
C VAL A 124 21.34 12.46 12.68
N LEU A 125 22.23 13.41 12.39
CA LEU A 125 23.67 13.30 12.67
C LEU A 125 24.01 13.43 14.16
N ASP A 126 23.15 14.08 14.95
CA ASP A 126 23.36 14.28 16.38
C ASP A 126 22.84 13.09 17.21
N TYR A 127 22.31 12.05 16.57
CA TYR A 127 21.74 10.90 17.26
C TYR A 127 22.82 9.96 17.80
N GLU A 128 22.86 9.80 19.13
CA GLU A 128 23.73 8.81 19.78
C GLU A 128 23.19 7.38 19.59
N MET A 129 23.90 6.58 18.80
CA MET A 129 23.49 5.23 18.46
C MET A 129 23.70 4.27 19.65
N SER A 130 22.60 3.92 20.32
CA SER A 130 22.60 2.83 21.31
C SER A 130 22.65 1.45 20.62
N ALA A 131 23.23 0.45 21.28
CA ALA A 131 23.27 -0.93 20.80
C ALA A 131 21.85 -1.49 20.53
N THR A 132 20.89 -1.16 21.39
CA THR A 132 19.48 -1.57 21.20
C THR A 132 18.89 -0.94 19.95
N ALA A 133 19.17 0.35 19.70
CA ALA A 133 18.70 1.05 18.51
C ALA A 133 19.31 0.45 17.23
N ALA A 134 20.60 0.12 17.26
CA ALA A 134 21.28 -0.53 16.14
C ALA A 134 20.66 -1.90 15.81
N VAL A 135 20.40 -2.74 16.82
CA VAL A 135 19.76 -4.05 16.62
C VAL A 135 18.36 -3.90 16.02
N LEU A 136 17.53 -3.01 16.58
CA LEU A 136 16.19 -2.75 16.07
C LEU A 136 16.21 -2.19 14.64
N MET A 137 17.18 -1.35 14.31
CA MET A 137 17.38 -0.82 12.96
C MET A 137 17.69 -1.94 11.97
N VAL A 138 18.63 -2.83 12.28
CA VAL A 138 18.97 -3.97 11.42
C VAL A 138 17.77 -4.90 11.24
N CYS A 139 17.02 -5.20 12.30
CA CYS A 139 15.79 -6.00 12.22
C CYS A 139 14.73 -5.34 11.32
N SER A 140 14.54 -4.02 11.44
CA SER A 140 13.61 -3.25 10.60
C SER A 140 14.03 -3.29 9.12
N CYS A 141 15.32 -3.09 8.84
CA CYS A 141 15.86 -3.18 7.48
C CYS A 141 15.69 -4.57 6.88
N ALA A 142 15.94 -5.64 7.65
CA ALA A 142 15.70 -7.02 7.19
C ALA A 142 14.22 -7.25 6.86
N GLY A 143 13.31 -6.77 7.72
CA GLY A 143 11.86 -6.80 7.46
C GLY A 143 11.47 -6.00 6.21
N ALA A 144 12.07 -4.83 6.00
CA ALA A 144 11.84 -4.01 4.81
C ALA A 144 12.27 -4.72 3.52
N VAL A 145 13.42 -5.41 3.53
CA VAL A 145 13.85 -6.24 2.38
C VAL A 145 12.84 -7.35 2.09
N ALA A 146 12.38 -8.07 3.12
CA ALA A 146 11.40 -9.14 2.98
C ALA A 146 10.06 -8.63 2.40
N VAL A 147 9.54 -7.51 2.92
CA VAL A 147 8.28 -6.91 2.45
C VAL A 147 8.41 -6.39 1.01
N ASN A 148 9.53 -5.76 0.66
CA ASN A 148 9.76 -5.30 -0.72
C ASN A 148 9.86 -6.50 -1.67
N LEU A 149 10.59 -7.56 -1.32
CA LEU A 149 10.66 -8.75 -2.15
C LEU A 149 9.28 -9.41 -2.34
N ALA A 150 8.49 -9.50 -1.27
CA ALA A 150 7.11 -9.99 -1.34
C ALA A 150 6.24 -9.11 -2.24
N ALA A 151 6.40 -7.78 -2.19
CA ALA A 151 5.68 -6.85 -3.06
C ALA A 151 6.03 -7.08 -4.54
N PHE A 152 7.33 -7.16 -4.87
CA PHE A 152 7.79 -7.46 -6.23
C PHE A 152 7.34 -8.84 -6.72
N ALA A 153 7.35 -9.84 -5.85
CA ALA A 153 6.89 -11.19 -6.19
C ALA A 153 5.39 -11.22 -6.45
N LEU A 154 4.60 -10.57 -5.60
CA LEU A 154 3.15 -10.52 -5.73
C LEU A 154 2.73 -9.75 -6.99
N ILE A 155 3.30 -8.57 -7.23
CA ILE A 155 3.02 -7.77 -8.43
C ILE A 155 3.41 -8.54 -9.69
N GLY A 156 4.63 -9.09 -9.75
CA GLY A 156 5.12 -9.82 -10.92
C GLY A 156 4.36 -11.12 -11.24
N LYS A 157 3.78 -11.79 -10.24
CA LYS A 157 2.97 -13.00 -10.42
C LYS A 157 1.48 -12.72 -10.65
N THR A 158 1.00 -11.53 -10.28
CA THR A 158 -0.43 -11.19 -10.31
C THR A 158 -0.67 -9.85 -11.02
N SER A 159 -0.94 -8.78 -10.29
CA SER A 159 -1.14 -7.43 -10.82
C SER A 159 -0.97 -6.37 -9.73
N ALA A 160 -0.78 -5.11 -10.15
CA ALA A 160 -0.78 -3.96 -9.24
C ALA A 160 -2.08 -3.84 -8.42
N VAL A 161 -3.24 -4.15 -9.01
CA VAL A 161 -4.53 -4.12 -8.30
C VAL A 161 -4.59 -5.22 -7.23
N THR A 162 -4.16 -6.44 -7.56
CA THR A 162 -4.12 -7.55 -6.59
C THR A 162 -3.18 -7.24 -5.43
N TYR A 163 -2.02 -6.61 -5.70
CA TYR A 163 -1.12 -6.15 -4.64
C TYR A 163 -1.80 -5.18 -3.67
N GLN A 164 -2.57 -4.21 -4.19
CA GLN A 164 -3.33 -3.29 -3.34
C GLN A 164 -4.43 -3.98 -2.53
N VAL A 165 -5.14 -4.95 -3.13
CA VAL A 165 -6.14 -5.77 -2.40
C VAL A 165 -5.51 -6.51 -1.24
N VAL A 166 -4.35 -7.14 -1.44
CA VAL A 166 -3.61 -7.82 -0.36
C VAL A 166 -3.11 -6.80 0.69
N GLY A 167 -2.70 -5.61 0.26
CA GLY A 167 -2.36 -4.50 1.15
C GLY A 167 -3.52 -4.08 2.04
N HIS A 168 -4.73 -4.00 1.49
CA HIS A 168 -5.95 -3.71 2.23
C HIS A 168 -6.36 -4.86 3.15
N ALA A 169 -6.22 -6.11 2.71
CA ALA A 169 -6.43 -7.28 3.56
C ALA A 169 -5.48 -7.26 4.78
N LYS A 170 -4.21 -6.87 4.60
CA LYS A 170 -3.27 -6.65 5.72
C LYS A 170 -3.78 -5.59 6.69
N THR A 171 -4.31 -4.47 6.20
CA THR A 171 -4.89 -3.43 7.07
C THR A 171 -6.10 -3.95 7.85
N VAL A 172 -6.98 -4.73 7.22
CA VAL A 172 -8.13 -5.33 7.89
C VAL A 172 -7.68 -6.31 8.99
N LEU A 173 -6.65 -7.12 8.74
CA LEU A 173 -6.09 -8.01 9.77
C LEU A 173 -5.56 -7.22 10.98
N ILE A 174 -4.94 -6.06 10.74
CA ILE A 174 -4.50 -5.18 11.83
C ILE A 174 -5.70 -4.67 12.61
N PHE A 175 -6.76 -4.20 11.96
CA PHE A 175 -7.97 -3.75 12.65
C PHE A 175 -8.63 -4.85 13.46
N THR A 176 -8.76 -6.06 12.91
CA THR A 176 -9.29 -7.22 13.63
C THR A 176 -8.42 -7.58 14.84
N ALA A 177 -7.09 -7.61 14.68
CA ALA A 177 -6.19 -7.87 15.79
C ALA A 177 -6.28 -6.78 16.86
N SER A 178 -6.36 -5.51 16.46
CA SER A 178 -6.55 -4.39 17.38
C SER A 178 -7.84 -4.51 18.18
N PHE A 179 -8.93 -4.94 17.53
CA PHE A 179 -10.22 -5.17 18.18
C PHE A 179 -10.19 -6.33 19.20
N ILE A 180 -9.41 -7.39 18.94
CA ILE A 180 -9.31 -8.56 19.81
C ILE A 180 -8.35 -8.31 20.99
N LEU A 181 -7.21 -7.68 20.73
CA LEU A 181 -6.09 -7.59 21.69
C LEU A 181 -6.20 -6.39 22.63
N PHE A 182 -6.90 -5.32 22.24
CA PHE A 182 -6.98 -4.09 23.02
C PHE A 182 -8.42 -3.76 23.41
N PRO A 183 -8.65 -3.14 24.58
CA PRO A 183 -9.98 -2.70 24.98
C PRO A 183 -10.53 -1.67 23.98
N PHE A 184 -11.66 -2.02 23.37
CA PHE A 184 -12.28 -1.21 22.33
C PHE A 184 -13.21 -0.15 22.95
N HIS A 185 -12.99 1.11 22.59
CA HIS A 185 -13.70 2.26 23.17
C HIS A 185 -14.64 2.98 22.17
N GLY A 186 -14.89 2.39 21.00
CA GLY A 186 -15.74 2.97 19.94
C GLY A 186 -17.06 2.22 19.70
N ASP A 187 -17.72 2.53 18.58
CA ASP A 187 -18.90 1.79 18.13
C ASP A 187 -18.50 0.41 17.57
N VAL A 188 -18.80 -0.62 18.35
CA VAL A 188 -18.52 -2.02 18.03
C VAL A 188 -19.27 -2.48 16.79
N VAL A 189 -20.53 -2.07 16.62
CA VAL A 189 -21.39 -2.58 15.54
C VAL A 189 -20.89 -2.08 14.19
N SER A 190 -20.63 -0.77 14.08
CA SER A 190 -20.08 -0.16 12.86
C SER A 190 -18.70 -0.72 12.51
N SER A 191 -17.85 -0.96 13.53
CA SER A 191 -16.51 -1.50 13.33
C SER A 191 -16.55 -2.95 12.81
N LEU A 192 -17.38 -3.80 13.42
CA LEU A 192 -17.57 -5.19 12.97
C LEU A 192 -18.17 -5.25 11.57
N PHE A 193 -19.16 -4.38 11.28
CA PHE A 193 -19.73 -4.28 9.94
C PHE A 193 -18.67 -3.90 8.91
N SER A 194 -17.86 -2.87 9.19
CA SER A 194 -16.80 -2.38 8.28
C SER A 194 -15.73 -3.45 8.01
N ILE A 195 -15.28 -4.15 9.05
CA ILE A 195 -14.33 -5.26 8.95
C ILE A 195 -14.93 -6.39 8.10
N THR A 196 -16.17 -6.81 8.40
CA THR A 196 -16.85 -7.90 7.68
C THR A 196 -17.02 -7.55 6.21
N LEU A 197 -17.43 -6.32 5.91
CA LEU A 197 -17.60 -5.82 4.55
C LEU A 197 -16.27 -5.83 3.78
N ALA A 198 -15.18 -5.41 4.41
CA ALA A 198 -13.86 -5.43 3.81
C ALA A 198 -13.37 -6.86 3.53
N ILE A 199 -13.55 -7.80 4.47
CA ILE A 199 -13.22 -9.22 4.28
C ILE A 199 -14.03 -9.80 3.12
N ALA A 200 -15.34 -9.57 3.09
CA ALA A 200 -16.21 -10.05 2.02
C ALA A 200 -15.76 -9.53 0.64
N GLY A 201 -15.42 -8.24 0.52
CA GLY A 201 -14.89 -7.66 -0.71
C GLY A 201 -13.56 -8.30 -1.16
N ALA A 202 -12.63 -8.51 -0.24
CA ALA A 202 -11.33 -9.15 -0.53
C ALA A 202 -11.50 -10.61 -1.00
N VAL A 203 -12.34 -11.38 -0.30
CA VAL A 203 -12.63 -12.78 -0.65
C VAL A 203 -13.32 -12.87 -2.01
N LEU A 204 -14.32 -12.02 -2.26
CA LEU A 204 -15.04 -11.96 -3.53
C LEU A 204 -14.09 -11.61 -4.68
N TYR A 205 -13.21 -10.61 -4.50
CA TYR A 205 -12.19 -10.27 -5.50
C TYR A 205 -11.27 -11.46 -5.80
N GLY A 206 -10.79 -12.15 -4.77
CA GLY A 206 -9.94 -13.33 -4.91
C GLY A 206 -10.64 -14.45 -5.68
N HIS A 207 -11.90 -14.72 -5.36
CA HIS A 207 -12.72 -15.74 -6.03
C HIS A 207 -12.93 -15.43 -7.52
N ILE A 208 -13.31 -14.20 -7.86
CA ILE A 208 -13.50 -13.78 -9.26
C ILE A 208 -12.18 -13.90 -10.03
N LYS A 209 -11.07 -13.44 -9.46
CA LYS A 209 -9.76 -13.54 -10.12
C LYS A 209 -9.27 -14.98 -10.28
N ALA A 210 -9.56 -15.86 -9.33
CA ALA A 210 -9.24 -17.27 -9.43
C ALA A 210 -10.03 -17.96 -10.56
N LYS A 211 -11.34 -17.69 -10.67
CA LYS A 211 -12.19 -18.19 -11.75
C LYS A 211 -11.74 -17.70 -13.13
N ALA A 212 -11.47 -16.40 -13.26
CA ALA A 212 -10.96 -15.83 -14.50
C ALA A 212 -9.63 -16.48 -14.94
N LYS A 213 -8.76 -16.83 -13.99
CA LYS A 213 -7.50 -17.56 -14.27
C LYS A 213 -7.73 -19.01 -14.69
N ALA A 214 -8.80 -19.65 -14.22
CA ALA A 214 -9.22 -20.99 -14.62
C ALA A 214 -9.93 -21.04 -15.99
N GLY A 215 -10.15 -19.89 -16.64
CA GLY A 215 -10.83 -19.80 -17.94
C GLY A 215 -12.35 -19.91 -17.83
N GLU A 216 -12.92 -19.81 -16.63
CA GLU A 216 -14.36 -19.74 -16.46
C GLU A 216 -14.87 -18.35 -16.89
N PRO A 217 -16.03 -18.27 -17.59
CA PRO A 217 -16.63 -17.01 -17.94
C PRO A 217 -17.02 -16.24 -16.67
N ASP A 218 -16.85 -14.92 -16.74
CA ASP A 218 -17.10 -14.01 -15.62
C ASP A 218 -18.50 -14.17 -15.06
#